data_AF-A0A6A6WQP7-F1
#
_entry.id   AF-A0A6A6WQP7-F1
#
_cell.length_a   1.000
_cell.length_b   1.000
_cell.length_c   1.000
_cell.angle_alpha   90.00
_cell.angle_beta   90.00
_cell.angle_gamma   90.00
#
_symmetry.space_group_name_H-M   'P 1'
#
loop_
_entity.id
_entity.type
_entity.pdbx_description
1 polymer ?
#
loop_
_entity_poly.entity_id
_entity_poly.type
_entity_poly.pdbx_seq_one_letter_code
_entity_poly.pdbx_strand_id
1 'polypeptide(L)'
;MTRRLRSMSEDALTADPRGASTTVSSAGFSEDLKRQLEERIASANFRTEHRSAFAEIEISSKAGLGTRDIATADAWTGEESLHDASLRMLTDAHKPLRVGSRGQGRIPGPSAPLPKRVDTGRGPGKGAGKRLADARDRSGMYSSLKDSDIDEQEKQKRFQELKDRFSPHARAVVPGTIQGLASLANERIEDAIARGQFKNLPNRGKEMERDYNASNPFLDTTEYFLNKMIQKQEIVPPWIEKQQELVSAATKFRTRLRLDWKRHAARMIASGGGSLQEQIRRAEAYAKAELIANPSRKKDETLNAVSDAGHISQISLSGELKVPAEAETTPSPATSPATVEEITAERTTLSPQSSSDPQPPSASTADPSPPSHPAPPT
;
A
#
# COMPACT_ATOMS: atom_id res chain seq x y z
N MET A 1 -5.69 59.47 -33.99
CA MET A 1 -6.42 58.40 -34.71
C MET A 1 -5.57 57.67 -35.76
N THR A 2 -4.53 58.30 -36.31
CA THR A 2 -3.67 57.73 -37.38
C THR A 2 -2.89 56.46 -36.98
N ARG A 3 -2.37 56.38 -35.74
CA ARG A 3 -1.60 55.21 -35.26
C ARG A 3 -2.41 53.91 -35.23
N ARG A 4 -3.70 54.00 -34.87
CA ARG A 4 -4.62 52.85 -34.85
C ARG A 4 -5.02 52.40 -36.25
N LEU A 5 -5.32 53.35 -37.14
CA LEU A 5 -5.63 53.00 -38.53
C LEU A 5 -4.42 52.37 -39.23
N ARG A 6 -3.22 52.87 -38.93
CA ARG A 6 -1.97 52.28 -39.40
C ARG A 6 -1.73 50.87 -38.85
N SER A 7 -1.91 50.66 -37.54
CA SER A 7 -1.76 49.31 -36.98
C SER A 7 -2.79 48.35 -37.56
N MET A 8 -4.04 48.78 -37.76
CA MET A 8 -5.07 47.96 -38.39
C MET A 8 -4.75 47.61 -39.85
N SER A 9 -4.16 48.55 -40.61
CA SER A 9 -3.69 48.25 -41.96
C SER A 9 -2.47 47.33 -41.98
N GLU A 10 -1.57 47.46 -41.00
CA GLU A 10 -0.40 46.58 -40.85
C GLU A 10 -0.84 45.16 -40.46
N ASP A 11 -1.76 45.01 -39.50
CA ASP A 11 -2.32 43.72 -39.11
C ASP A 11 -3.02 43.03 -40.29
N ALA A 12 -3.76 43.79 -41.12
CA ALA A 12 -4.41 43.26 -42.32
C ALA A 12 -3.39 42.73 -43.35
N LEU A 13 -2.24 43.38 -43.51
CA LEU A 13 -1.17 42.92 -44.40
C LEU A 13 -0.47 41.66 -43.87
N THR A 14 -0.40 41.48 -42.55
CA THR A 14 0.16 40.25 -41.96
C THR A 14 -0.81 39.06 -41.97
N ALA A 15 -2.12 39.34 -41.97
CA ALA A 15 -3.15 38.30 -41.96
C ALA A 15 -3.32 37.62 -43.33
N ASP A 16 -3.15 38.35 -44.43
CA ASP A 16 -3.14 37.79 -45.80
C ASP A 16 -1.81 38.08 -46.50
N PRO A 17 -0.78 37.25 -46.28
CA PRO A 17 0.55 37.47 -46.84
C PRO A 17 0.61 37.41 -48.37
N ARG A 18 -0.28 36.61 -48.99
CA ARG A 18 -0.35 36.44 -50.44
C ARG A 18 -0.97 37.68 -51.10
N GLY A 19 -2.07 38.19 -50.53
CA GLY A 19 -2.64 39.47 -50.92
C GLY A 19 -1.69 40.64 -50.66
N ALA A 20 -0.97 40.63 -49.53
CA ALA A 20 -0.07 41.72 -49.12
C ALA A 20 1.13 41.92 -50.05
N SER A 21 1.78 40.85 -50.52
CA SER A 21 2.88 40.98 -51.49
C SER A 21 2.41 41.63 -52.80
N THR A 22 1.21 41.28 -53.26
CA THR A 22 0.60 41.80 -54.48
C THR A 22 0.20 43.27 -54.32
N THR A 23 -0.39 43.65 -53.19
CA THR A 23 -0.78 45.04 -52.89
C THR A 23 0.42 45.94 -52.69
N VAL A 24 1.49 45.47 -52.04
CA VAL A 24 2.75 46.23 -51.87
C VAL A 24 3.47 46.43 -53.21
N SER A 25 3.40 45.44 -54.12
CA SER A 25 4.01 45.57 -55.45
C SER A 25 3.28 46.56 -56.37
N SER A 26 1.97 46.69 -56.20
CA SER A 26 1.09 47.56 -57.02
C SER A 26 0.93 48.97 -56.46
N ALA A 27 1.25 49.18 -55.18
CA ALA A 27 1.24 50.48 -54.55
C ALA A 27 2.51 51.27 -54.90
N GLY A 28 2.36 52.56 -55.22
CA GLY A 28 3.45 53.49 -55.57
C GLY A 28 4.26 53.96 -54.36
N PHE A 29 4.72 53.05 -53.50
CA PHE A 29 5.60 53.36 -52.37
C PHE A 29 7.03 53.69 -52.83
N SER A 30 7.81 54.40 -52.00
CA SER A 30 9.24 54.58 -52.24
C SER A 30 9.97 53.23 -52.21
N GLU A 31 11.04 53.10 -52.98
CA GLU A 31 11.82 51.86 -53.11
C GLU A 31 12.32 51.33 -51.76
N ASP A 32 12.78 52.22 -50.87
CA ASP A 32 13.21 51.88 -49.52
C ASP A 32 12.09 51.32 -48.64
N LEU A 33 10.88 51.89 -48.73
CA LEU A 33 9.71 51.40 -47.97
C LEU A 33 9.21 50.07 -48.53
N LYS A 34 9.24 49.90 -49.85
CA LYS A 34 8.90 48.64 -50.50
C LYS A 34 9.82 47.52 -50.02
N ARG A 35 11.13 47.76 -50.00
CA ARG A 35 12.11 46.78 -49.48
C ARG A 35 11.87 46.43 -48.01
N GLN A 36 11.58 47.42 -47.16
CA GLN A 36 11.24 47.18 -45.75
C GLN A 36 9.95 46.37 -45.58
N LEU A 37 8.95 46.62 -46.43
CA LEU A 37 7.68 45.88 -46.41
C LEU A 37 7.87 44.44 -46.91
N GLU A 38 8.64 44.23 -47.97
CA GLU A 38 8.98 42.90 -48.48
C GLU A 38 9.76 42.07 -47.45
N GLU A 39 10.75 42.67 -46.77
CA GLU A 39 11.49 42.01 -45.68
C GLU A 39 10.57 41.63 -44.52
N ARG A 40 9.64 42.51 -44.14
CA ARG A 40 8.66 42.21 -43.09
C ARG A 40 7.69 41.13 -43.49
N ILE A 41 7.17 41.16 -44.72
CA ILE A 41 6.30 40.10 -45.25
C ILE A 41 7.06 38.78 -45.28
N ALA A 42 8.30 38.76 -45.75
CA ALA A 42 9.14 37.57 -45.72
C ALA A 42 9.35 37.06 -44.29
N SER A 43 9.59 37.95 -43.32
CA SER A 43 9.73 37.58 -41.91
C SER A 43 8.43 37.05 -41.29
N ALA A 44 7.27 37.56 -41.71
CA ALA A 44 5.96 37.10 -41.29
C ALA A 44 5.66 35.72 -41.89
N ASN A 45 5.93 35.55 -43.18
CA ASN A 45 5.78 34.27 -43.88
C ASN A 45 6.64 33.19 -43.24
N PHE A 46 7.91 33.50 -42.98
CA PHE A 46 8.83 32.58 -42.31
C PHE A 46 8.31 32.16 -40.93
N ARG A 47 7.75 33.10 -40.16
CA ARG A 47 7.11 32.79 -38.87
C ARG A 47 5.85 31.93 -39.02
N THR A 48 5.05 32.13 -40.07
CA THR A 48 3.87 31.30 -40.33
C THR A 48 4.23 29.89 -40.76
N GLU A 49 5.26 29.73 -41.60
CA GLU A 49 5.74 28.44 -42.10
C GLU A 49 6.40 27.62 -40.99
N HIS A 50 7.15 28.27 -40.09
CA HIS A 50 7.86 27.62 -38.98
C HIS A 50 7.19 27.87 -37.62
N ARG A 51 5.87 28.03 -37.61
CA ARG A 51 5.12 28.41 -36.40
C ARG A 51 5.35 27.47 -35.22
N SER A 52 5.36 26.15 -35.45
CA SER A 52 5.58 25.15 -34.39
C SER A 52 6.95 25.29 -33.74
N ALA A 53 8.01 25.47 -34.55
CA ALA A 53 9.36 25.67 -34.06
C ALA A 53 9.50 26.96 -33.23
N PHE A 54 8.86 28.06 -33.67
CA PHE A 54 8.82 29.29 -32.87
C PHE A 54 8.04 29.12 -31.57
N ALA A 55 6.91 28.40 -31.61
CA ALA A 55 6.14 28.11 -30.41
C ALA A 55 6.99 27.32 -29.39
N GLU A 56 7.74 26.30 -29.81
CA GLU A 56 8.65 25.55 -28.92
C GLU A 56 9.64 26.45 -28.17
N ILE A 57 10.18 27.46 -28.86
CA ILE A 57 11.17 28.41 -28.30
C ILE A 57 10.49 29.44 -27.38
N GLU A 58 9.30 29.92 -27.74
CA GLU A 58 8.56 30.93 -26.96
C GLU A 58 7.91 30.36 -25.70
N ILE A 59 7.59 29.07 -25.67
CA ILE A 59 6.97 28.43 -24.52
C ILE A 59 7.95 28.35 -23.34
N SER A 60 7.51 28.81 -22.17
CA SER A 60 8.28 28.70 -20.95
C SER A 60 8.60 27.23 -20.59
N SER A 61 9.82 27.00 -20.08
CA SER A 61 10.23 25.68 -19.55
C SER A 61 9.34 25.13 -18.44
N LYS A 62 8.50 25.97 -17.82
CA LYS A 62 7.52 25.60 -16.77
C LYS A 62 6.16 25.17 -17.31
N ALA A 63 5.88 25.37 -18.61
CA ALA A 63 4.61 24.97 -19.20
C ALA A 63 4.43 23.45 -19.18
N GLY A 64 3.23 23.00 -18.85
CA GLY A 64 2.90 21.56 -18.83
C GLY A 64 2.86 20.95 -20.23
N LEU A 65 2.90 19.62 -20.29
CA LEU A 65 2.93 18.87 -21.55
C LEU A 65 1.77 19.25 -22.48
N GLY A 66 0.52 19.26 -22.01
CA GLY A 66 -0.62 19.62 -22.85
C GLY A 66 -0.57 21.06 -23.39
N THR A 67 0.04 22.00 -22.66
CA THR A 67 0.23 23.38 -23.16
C THR A 67 1.28 23.42 -24.26
N ARG A 68 2.32 22.58 -24.16
CA ARG A 68 3.32 22.43 -25.22
C ARG A 68 2.70 21.82 -26.46
N ASP A 69 2.00 20.70 -26.30
CA ASP A 69 1.39 19.97 -27.41
C ASP A 69 0.40 20.85 -28.20
N ILE A 70 -0.41 21.67 -27.51
CA ILE A 70 -1.34 22.61 -28.15
C ILE A 70 -0.61 23.71 -28.91
N ALA A 71 0.50 24.22 -28.36
CA ALA A 71 1.22 25.33 -28.96
C ALA A 71 2.09 24.89 -30.15
N THR A 72 2.60 23.66 -30.13
CA THR A 72 3.35 23.06 -31.25
C THR A 72 2.45 22.45 -32.32
N ALA A 73 1.15 22.28 -32.04
CA ALA A 73 0.20 21.71 -32.98
C ALA A 73 0.07 22.55 -34.26
N ASP A 74 -0.16 21.84 -35.37
CA ASP A 74 -0.41 22.46 -36.66
C ASP A 74 -1.73 23.24 -36.65
N ALA A 75 -1.79 24.29 -37.48
CA ALA A 75 -3.02 25.06 -37.64
C ALA A 75 -4.11 24.20 -38.29
N TRP A 76 -5.35 24.34 -37.81
CA TRP A 76 -6.49 23.63 -38.38
C TRP A 76 -6.76 24.08 -39.82
N THR A 77 -6.68 23.15 -40.77
CA THR A 77 -6.88 23.40 -42.21
C THR A 77 -8.29 23.09 -42.70
N GLY A 78 -9.19 22.63 -41.82
CA GLY A 78 -10.54 22.18 -42.17
C GLY A 78 -10.70 20.66 -42.18
N GLU A 79 -9.60 19.93 -42.34
CA GLU A 79 -9.54 18.47 -42.26
C GLU A 79 -8.63 18.05 -41.10
N GLU A 80 -9.00 16.97 -40.40
CA GLU A 80 -8.15 16.42 -39.35
C GLU A 80 -6.98 15.65 -39.95
N SER A 81 -5.78 15.82 -39.38
CA SER A 81 -4.62 15.02 -39.76
C SER A 81 -4.84 13.56 -39.37
N LEU A 82 -4.31 12.62 -40.16
CA LEU A 82 -4.39 11.18 -39.89
C LEU A 82 -3.84 10.84 -38.50
N HIS A 83 -2.78 11.54 -38.07
CA HIS A 83 -2.19 11.39 -36.74
C HIS A 83 -3.17 11.76 -35.63
N ASP A 84 -3.82 12.92 -35.75
CA ASP A 84 -4.78 13.42 -34.75
C ASP A 84 -6.04 12.54 -34.72
N ALA A 85 -6.54 12.13 -35.89
CA ALA A 85 -7.65 11.19 -36.02
C ALA A 85 -7.32 9.85 -35.32
N SER A 86 -6.13 9.28 -35.55
CA SER A 86 -5.69 8.04 -34.91
C SER A 86 -5.53 8.20 -33.39
N LEU A 87 -5.01 9.34 -32.92
CA LEU A 87 -4.87 9.65 -31.51
C LEU A 87 -6.24 9.79 -30.84
N ARG A 88 -7.21 10.41 -31.51
CA ARG A 88 -8.61 10.47 -31.06
C ARG A 88 -9.22 9.07 -30.93
N MET A 89 -9.03 8.22 -31.94
CA MET A 89 -9.51 6.83 -31.90
C MET A 89 -8.87 6.04 -30.75
N LEU A 90 -7.56 6.20 -30.52
CA LEU A 90 -6.86 5.54 -29.42
C LEU A 90 -7.29 6.06 -28.06
N THR A 91 -7.47 7.37 -27.90
CA THR A 91 -7.93 7.96 -26.64
C THR A 91 -9.38 7.62 -26.32
N ASP A 92 -10.22 7.45 -27.34
CA ASP A 92 -11.60 6.98 -27.17
C ASP A 92 -11.66 5.47 -26.86
N ALA A 93 -10.84 4.65 -27.52
CA ALA A 93 -10.72 3.21 -27.22
C ALA A 93 -10.13 2.96 -25.84
N HIS A 94 -9.11 3.73 -25.46
CA HIS A 94 -8.40 3.65 -24.20
C HIS A 94 -8.68 4.89 -23.36
N LYS A 95 -9.97 5.12 -23.03
CA LYS A 95 -10.35 6.23 -22.15
C LYS A 95 -9.57 6.11 -20.85
N PRO A 96 -8.71 7.09 -20.49
CA PRO A 96 -8.00 7.02 -19.22
C PRO A 96 -9.04 6.95 -18.11
N LEU A 97 -8.85 6.01 -17.18
CA LEU A 97 -9.75 5.84 -16.04
C LEU A 97 -9.97 7.21 -15.42
N ARG A 98 -11.24 7.65 -15.37
CA ARG A 98 -11.60 8.93 -14.78
C ARG A 98 -11.17 8.85 -13.33
N VAL A 99 -10.03 9.47 -13.04
CA VAL A 99 -9.49 9.52 -11.70
C VAL A 99 -10.53 10.29 -10.89
N GLY A 100 -11.36 9.55 -10.16
CA GLY A 100 -12.44 10.09 -9.36
C GLY A 100 -11.87 11.16 -8.43
N SER A 101 -12.73 12.02 -7.91
CA SER A 101 -12.39 13.19 -7.07
C SER A 101 -11.51 12.92 -5.83
N ARG A 102 -11.04 11.68 -5.61
CA ARG A 102 -10.07 11.24 -4.60
C ARG A 102 -8.65 10.98 -5.11
N GLY A 103 -8.39 11.00 -6.42
CA GLY A 103 -7.11 10.60 -6.99
C GLY A 103 -6.41 11.65 -7.85
N GLN A 104 -6.88 12.91 -7.90
CA GLN A 104 -6.06 13.97 -8.46
C GLN A 104 -4.73 13.93 -7.72
N GLY A 105 -3.66 13.55 -8.42
CA GLY A 105 -2.30 13.59 -7.91
C GLY A 105 -2.08 14.99 -7.39
N ARG A 106 -2.14 15.13 -6.06
CA ARG A 106 -1.72 16.34 -5.38
C ARG A 106 -0.24 16.44 -5.68
N ILE A 107 0.11 17.24 -6.68
CA ILE A 107 1.46 17.80 -6.77
C ILE A 107 1.67 18.47 -5.40
N PRO A 108 2.63 18.03 -4.57
CA PRO A 108 2.92 18.67 -3.30
C PRO A 108 3.50 20.05 -3.61
N GLY A 109 2.63 21.05 -3.65
CA GLY A 109 2.99 22.44 -3.94
C GLY A 109 2.02 23.37 -3.23
N PRO A 110 2.45 24.58 -2.82
CA PRO A 110 1.66 25.52 -2.03
C PRO A 110 0.64 26.29 -2.90
N SER A 111 -0.05 25.63 -3.82
CA SER A 111 -1.13 26.26 -4.60
C SER A 111 -2.48 25.79 -4.08
N ALA A 112 -3.17 26.68 -3.36
CA ALA A 112 -4.57 26.48 -3.00
C ALA A 112 -5.41 26.19 -4.26
N PRO A 113 -6.35 25.22 -4.21
CA PRO A 113 -7.19 24.91 -5.35
C PRO A 113 -8.03 26.14 -5.73
N LEU A 114 -8.00 26.52 -7.00
CA LEU A 114 -8.81 27.63 -7.51
C LEU A 114 -10.31 27.37 -7.26
N PRO A 115 -11.09 28.39 -6.88
CA PRO A 115 -12.52 28.24 -6.68
C PRO A 115 -13.19 27.86 -8.00
N LYS A 116 -13.74 26.63 -8.05
CA LYS A 116 -14.38 26.07 -9.26
C LYS A 116 -15.72 26.73 -9.60
N ARG A 117 -16.24 27.62 -8.76
CA ARG A 117 -17.53 28.30 -8.95
C ARG A 117 -17.47 29.70 -8.34
N VAL A 118 -17.99 30.67 -9.07
CA VAL A 118 -18.32 32.01 -8.56
C VAL A 118 -19.63 31.87 -7.79
N ASP A 119 -19.65 32.36 -6.56
CA ASP A 119 -20.79 32.25 -5.66
C ASP A 119 -21.90 33.24 -6.10
N THR A 120 -22.73 32.83 -7.06
CA THR A 120 -23.82 33.67 -7.58
C THR A 120 -25.05 33.69 -6.67
N GLY A 121 -24.93 33.31 -5.39
CA GLY A 121 -26.01 33.29 -4.39
C GLY A 121 -27.19 32.35 -4.68
N ARG A 122 -27.23 31.73 -5.88
CA ARG A 122 -28.22 30.75 -6.29
C ARG A 122 -27.58 29.37 -6.38
N GLY A 123 -27.91 28.54 -5.40
CA GLY A 123 -27.59 27.12 -5.45
C GLY A 123 -28.24 26.45 -6.68
N PRO A 124 -27.58 25.44 -7.28
CA PRO A 124 -28.20 24.68 -8.36
C PRO A 124 -29.49 24.05 -7.84
N GLY A 125 -30.59 24.19 -8.60
CA GLY A 125 -31.87 23.61 -8.24
C GLY A 125 -31.71 22.12 -7.97
N LYS A 126 -32.21 21.64 -6.82
CA LYS A 126 -32.17 20.21 -6.48
C LYS A 126 -32.82 19.43 -7.64
N GLY A 127 -32.05 18.51 -8.25
CA GLY A 127 -32.54 17.64 -9.32
C GLY A 127 -33.75 16.83 -8.90
N ALA A 128 -34.59 16.44 -9.85
CA ALA A 128 -35.86 15.76 -9.61
C ALA A 128 -35.73 14.53 -8.68
N GLY A 129 -34.67 13.73 -8.84
CA GLY A 129 -34.39 12.57 -7.98
C GLY A 129 -34.14 12.93 -6.51
N LYS A 130 -33.45 14.04 -6.23
CA LYS A 130 -33.27 14.53 -4.84
C LYS A 130 -34.57 15.05 -4.25
N ARG A 131 -35.44 15.66 -5.06
CA ARG A 131 -36.75 16.13 -4.60
C ARG A 131 -37.66 14.96 -4.24
N LEU A 132 -37.64 13.90 -5.04
CA LEU A 132 -38.41 12.69 -4.80
C LEU A 132 -37.92 11.95 -3.55
N ALA A 133 -36.60 11.81 -3.37
CA ALA A 133 -36.01 11.25 -2.16
C ALA A 133 -36.37 12.07 -0.91
N ASP A 134 -36.18 13.39 -0.97
CA ASP A 134 -36.57 14.31 0.11
C ASP A 134 -38.08 14.23 0.43
N ALA A 135 -38.95 14.00 -0.57
CA ALA A 135 -40.39 13.85 -0.36
C ALA A 135 -40.74 12.50 0.28
N ARG A 136 -40.10 11.41 -0.17
CA ARG A 136 -40.25 10.08 0.43
C ARG A 136 -39.80 10.10 1.89
N ASP A 137 -38.65 10.67 2.18
CA ASP A 137 -38.11 10.76 3.54
C ASP A 137 -39.03 11.60 4.45
N ARG A 138 -39.57 12.73 3.95
CA ARG A 138 -40.58 13.51 4.69
C ARG A 138 -41.87 12.71 4.92
N SER A 139 -42.35 11.96 3.93
CA SER A 139 -43.55 11.13 4.10
C SER A 139 -43.36 10.02 5.13
N GLY A 140 -42.16 9.42 5.20
CA GLY A 140 -41.81 8.44 6.23
C GLY A 140 -41.74 9.05 7.62
N MET A 141 -41.21 10.27 7.75
CA MET A 141 -41.18 10.99 9.02
C MET A 141 -42.59 11.32 9.54
N TYR A 142 -43.51 11.76 8.67
CA TYR A 142 -44.91 11.99 9.06
C TYR A 142 -45.65 10.69 9.42
N SER A 143 -45.35 9.58 8.76
CA SER A 143 -45.88 8.26 9.16
C SER A 143 -45.39 7.87 10.55
N SER A 144 -44.10 8.06 10.84
CA SER A 144 -43.51 7.77 12.16
C SER A 144 -43.99 8.69 13.29
N LEU A 145 -44.54 9.86 12.96
CA LEU A 145 -45.13 10.80 13.92
C LEU A 145 -46.62 10.51 14.18
N LYS A 146 -47.27 9.74 13.30
CA LYS A 146 -48.68 9.36 13.44
C LYS A 146 -48.87 8.14 14.34
N ASP A 147 -47.81 7.37 14.61
CA ASP A 147 -47.74 6.48 15.78
C ASP A 147 -47.56 7.34 17.03
N SER A 148 -48.67 7.77 17.62
CA SER A 148 -48.73 8.73 18.71
C SER A 148 -48.84 8.11 20.11
N ASP A 149 -48.37 6.87 20.29
CA ASP A 149 -48.23 6.23 21.62
C ASP A 149 -46.75 6.11 22.03
N ILE A 150 -45.93 7.08 21.63
CA ILE A 150 -44.54 7.17 22.06
C ILE A 150 -44.52 7.89 23.41
N ASP A 151 -44.10 7.20 24.46
CA ASP A 151 -43.99 7.73 25.82
C ASP A 151 -43.16 9.02 25.85
N GLU A 152 -43.51 9.95 26.74
CA GLU A 152 -42.84 11.25 26.85
C GLU A 152 -41.33 11.11 27.12
N GLN A 153 -40.93 10.05 27.80
CA GLN A 153 -39.53 9.72 28.07
C GLN A 153 -38.78 9.29 26.81
N GLU A 154 -39.42 8.55 25.91
CA GLU A 154 -38.83 8.14 24.63
C GLU A 154 -38.74 9.32 23.66
N LYS A 155 -39.77 10.20 23.66
CA LYS A 155 -39.73 11.47 22.92
C LYS A 155 -38.55 12.34 23.37
N GLN A 156 -38.30 12.44 24.67
CA GLN A 156 -37.18 13.22 25.22
C GLN A 156 -35.83 12.61 24.86
N LYS A 157 -35.64 11.29 24.97
CA LYS A 157 -34.41 10.60 24.53
C LYS A 157 -34.14 10.81 23.05
N ARG A 158 -35.17 10.64 22.20
CA ARG A 158 -35.06 10.86 20.75
C ARG A 158 -34.74 12.32 20.43
N PHE A 159 -35.33 13.27 21.16
CA PHE A 159 -35.04 14.69 21.01
C PHE A 159 -33.62 15.03 21.46
N GLN A 160 -33.14 14.39 22.52
CA GLN A 160 -31.77 14.52 23.00
C GLN A 160 -30.77 13.95 21.98
N GLU A 161 -31.00 12.74 21.46
CA GLU A 161 -30.16 12.16 20.39
C GLU A 161 -30.12 13.02 19.13
N LEU A 162 -31.25 13.63 18.74
CA LEU A 162 -31.30 14.59 17.64
C LEU A 162 -30.51 15.87 17.97
N LYS A 163 -30.68 16.41 19.17
CA LYS A 163 -29.96 17.59 19.65
C LYS A 163 -28.45 17.33 19.71
N ASP A 164 -28.04 16.15 20.13
CA ASP A 164 -26.64 15.73 20.22
C ASP A 164 -26.04 15.64 18.82
N ARG A 165 -26.73 14.99 17.86
CA ARG A 165 -26.31 14.94 16.44
C ARG A 165 -26.18 16.30 15.77
N PHE A 166 -27.01 17.26 16.15
CA PHE A 166 -27.01 18.60 15.56
C PHE A 166 -26.26 19.64 16.40
N SER A 167 -25.72 19.26 17.56
CA SER A 167 -24.87 20.11 18.36
C SER A 167 -23.63 20.51 17.55
N PRO A 168 -23.11 21.74 17.73
CA PRO A 168 -21.85 22.16 17.11
C PRO A 168 -20.68 21.22 17.41
N HIS A 169 -20.71 20.53 18.56
CA HIS A 169 -19.70 19.54 18.96
C HIS A 169 -19.78 18.24 18.13
N ALA A 170 -20.98 17.69 17.86
CA ALA A 170 -21.09 16.45 17.07
C ALA A 170 -20.76 16.65 15.58
N ARG A 171 -20.99 17.84 15.02
CA ARG A 171 -20.58 18.16 13.65
C ARG A 171 -19.07 18.33 13.48
N ALA A 172 -18.33 18.54 14.58
CA ALA A 172 -16.88 18.64 14.58
C ALA A 172 -16.19 17.26 14.57
N VAL A 173 -16.93 16.17 14.81
CA VAL A 173 -16.44 14.79 14.71
C VAL A 173 -16.36 14.40 13.23
N VAL A 174 -15.36 14.93 12.53
CA VAL A 174 -14.98 14.43 11.20
C VAL A 174 -14.06 13.22 11.41
N PRO A 175 -14.51 11.99 11.09
CA PRO A 175 -13.64 10.81 11.22
C PRO A 175 -12.41 10.99 10.34
N GLY A 176 -11.23 10.86 10.95
CA GLY A 176 -9.93 11.04 10.28
C GLY A 176 -9.26 12.41 10.46
N THR A 177 -9.82 13.34 11.25
CA THR A 177 -9.12 14.57 11.67
C THR A 177 -8.70 14.49 13.13
N ILE A 178 -7.50 14.98 13.46
CA ILE A 178 -6.95 14.96 14.83
C ILE A 178 -7.90 15.68 15.81
N GLN A 179 -8.49 16.80 15.38
CA GLN A 179 -9.46 17.57 16.17
C GLN A 179 -10.79 16.82 16.36
N GLY A 180 -11.26 16.10 15.34
CA GLY A 180 -12.46 15.26 15.45
C GLY A 180 -12.28 14.07 16.38
N LEU A 181 -11.10 13.45 16.38
CA LEU A 181 -10.73 12.40 17.34
C LEU A 181 -10.64 12.95 18.77
N ALA A 182 -10.08 14.15 18.96
CA ALA A 182 -10.02 14.80 20.26
C ALA A 182 -11.42 15.11 20.82
N SER A 183 -12.34 15.61 19.99
CA SER A 183 -13.72 15.85 20.40
C SER A 183 -14.45 14.55 20.80
N LEU A 184 -14.28 13.47 20.05
CA LEU A 184 -14.87 12.17 20.37
C LEU A 184 -14.25 11.54 21.62
N ALA A 185 -12.95 11.74 21.84
CA ALA A 185 -12.29 11.32 23.06
C ALA A 185 -12.83 12.09 24.27
N ASN A 186 -12.98 13.40 24.18
CA ASN A 186 -13.55 14.24 25.24
C ASN A 186 -14.98 13.81 25.59
N GLU A 187 -15.82 13.57 24.58
CA GLU A 187 -17.18 13.06 24.79
C GLU A 187 -17.14 11.74 25.57
N ARG A 188 -16.33 10.76 25.14
CA ARG A 188 -16.19 9.48 25.85
C ARG A 188 -15.65 9.61 27.27
N ILE A 189 -14.75 10.58 27.50
CA ILE A 189 -14.22 10.88 28.83
C ILE A 189 -15.33 11.42 29.73
N GLU A 190 -16.10 12.40 29.28
CA GLU A 190 -17.24 12.96 30.03
C GLU A 190 -18.28 11.88 30.36
N ASP A 191 -18.57 11.03 29.38
CA ASP A 191 -19.47 9.88 29.50
C ASP A 191 -18.98 8.86 30.55
N ALA A 192 -17.68 8.59 30.58
CA ALA A 192 -17.07 7.71 31.58
C ALA A 192 -16.97 8.36 32.97
N ILE A 193 -16.82 9.69 33.05
CA ILE A 193 -16.92 10.47 34.29
C ILE A 193 -18.35 10.40 34.84
N ALA A 194 -19.36 10.60 34.00
CA ALA A 194 -20.77 10.52 34.36
C ALA A 194 -21.13 9.11 34.86
N ARG A 195 -20.59 8.06 34.23
CA ARG A 195 -20.71 6.66 34.69
C ARG A 195 -19.92 6.35 35.97
N GLY A 196 -19.09 7.29 36.46
CA GLY A 196 -18.28 7.11 37.66
C GLY A 196 -17.11 6.15 37.49
N GLN A 197 -16.74 5.76 36.27
CA GLN A 197 -15.63 4.83 35.99
C GLN A 197 -14.29 5.38 36.48
N PHE A 198 -14.12 6.71 36.45
CA PHE A 198 -12.93 7.37 37.00
C PHE A 198 -12.84 7.30 38.52
N LYS A 199 -13.92 6.97 39.26
CA LYS A 199 -13.92 6.93 40.73
C LYS A 199 -13.14 5.74 41.30
N ASN A 200 -13.09 4.62 40.60
CA ASN A 200 -12.45 3.36 41.04
C ASN A 200 -11.39 2.89 40.03
N LEU A 201 -10.35 3.70 39.81
CA LEU A 201 -9.24 3.31 38.95
C LEU A 201 -8.29 2.38 39.73
N PRO A 202 -7.91 1.21 39.20
CA PRO A 202 -7.09 0.22 39.91
C PRO A 202 -5.69 0.74 40.27
N ASN A 203 -5.19 1.72 39.52
CA ASN A 203 -3.86 2.30 39.69
C ASN A 203 -3.89 3.76 40.15
N ARG A 204 -4.98 4.21 40.78
CA ARG A 204 -5.06 5.58 41.31
C ARG A 204 -3.97 5.80 42.38
N GLY A 205 -3.11 6.80 42.17
CA GLY A 205 -2.06 7.19 43.12
C GLY A 205 -0.82 6.29 43.12
N LYS A 206 -0.77 5.25 42.29
CA LYS A 206 0.44 4.46 42.05
C LYS A 206 1.24 5.10 40.91
N GLU A 207 2.56 5.09 41.02
CA GLU A 207 3.44 5.54 39.94
C GLU A 207 3.20 4.67 38.71
N MET A 208 2.93 5.30 37.56
CA MET A 208 2.76 4.58 36.31
C MET A 208 4.11 4.02 35.89
N GLU A 209 4.16 2.74 35.52
CA GLU A 209 5.38 2.15 34.97
C GLU A 209 5.85 2.99 33.78
N ARG A 210 7.03 3.59 33.91
CA ARG A 210 7.64 4.38 32.86
C ARG A 210 8.02 3.41 31.75
N ASP A 211 7.39 3.53 30.59
CA ASP A 211 7.87 2.83 29.41
C ASP A 211 9.32 3.28 29.12
N TYR A 212 10.33 2.46 29.44
CA TYR A 212 11.74 2.80 29.22
C TYR A 212 12.06 3.10 27.74
N ASN A 213 11.27 2.53 26.82
CA ASN A 213 11.34 2.80 25.39
C ASN A 213 10.83 4.19 25.00
N ALA A 214 9.98 4.83 25.82
CA ALA A 214 9.52 6.20 25.60
C ALA A 214 10.59 7.24 25.94
N SER A 215 11.62 6.86 26.71
CA SER A 215 12.79 7.70 27.02
C SER A 215 13.98 7.44 26.11
N ASN A 216 13.83 6.62 25.06
CA ASN A 216 14.91 6.37 24.12
C ASN A 216 15.25 7.65 23.33
N PRO A 217 16.47 8.20 23.43
CA PRO A 217 16.88 9.41 22.71
C PRO A 217 16.89 9.27 21.19
N PHE A 218 16.90 8.03 20.67
CA PHE A 218 16.99 7.74 19.24
C PHE A 218 15.65 7.50 18.56
N LEU A 219 14.54 7.49 19.31
CA LEU A 219 13.21 7.34 18.77
C LEU A 219 12.45 8.64 18.98
N ASP A 220 11.91 9.22 17.91
CA ASP A 220 11.01 10.36 18.08
C ASP A 220 9.73 9.91 18.79
N THR A 221 9.17 10.80 19.61
CA THR A 221 7.90 10.59 20.32
C THR A 221 6.78 10.15 19.37
N THR A 222 6.74 10.71 18.16
CA THR A 222 5.77 10.33 17.12
C THR A 222 5.93 8.88 16.69
N GLU A 223 7.17 8.44 16.41
CA GLU A 223 7.49 7.08 15.96
C GLU A 223 7.23 6.06 17.07
N TYR A 224 7.60 6.41 18.31
CA TYR A 224 7.28 5.61 19.48
C TYR A 224 5.78 5.36 19.61
N PHE A 225 4.95 6.41 19.55
CA PHE A 225 3.51 6.26 19.64
C PHE A 225 2.91 5.54 18.42
N LEU A 226 3.45 5.76 17.23
CA LEU A 226 3.02 5.08 16.02
C LEU A 226 3.29 3.58 16.12
N ASN A 227 4.50 3.17 16.51
CA ASN A 227 4.85 1.77 16.70
C ASN A 227 4.02 1.12 17.81
N LYS A 228 3.78 1.85 18.91
CA LYS A 228 2.89 1.39 20.00
C LYS A 228 1.43 1.24 19.53
N MET A 229 0.97 2.12 18.65
CA MET A 229 -0.36 2.05 18.06
C MET A 229 -0.48 0.86 17.10
N ILE A 230 0.53 0.62 16.25
CA ILE A 230 0.63 -0.56 15.38
C ILE A 230 0.57 -1.85 16.20
N GLN A 231 1.35 -1.95 17.29
CA GLN A 231 1.35 -3.11 18.17
C GLN A 231 0.01 -3.32 18.87
N LYS A 232 -0.62 -2.25 19.37
CA LYS A 232 -1.90 -2.33 20.09
C LYS A 232 -3.10 -2.61 19.20
N GLN A 233 -3.09 -2.14 17.96
CA GLN A 233 -4.19 -2.31 17.02
C GLN A 233 -4.06 -3.59 16.18
N GLU A 234 -2.97 -4.35 16.33
CA GLU A 234 -2.64 -5.53 15.52
C GLU A 234 -2.66 -5.23 14.01
N ILE A 235 -2.46 -3.97 13.61
CA ILE A 235 -2.50 -3.55 12.21
C ILE A 235 -1.10 -3.74 11.64
N VAL A 236 -0.99 -4.61 10.66
CA VAL A 236 0.25 -4.89 9.97
C VAL A 236 0.42 -3.88 8.83
N PRO A 237 1.59 -3.23 8.68
CA PRO A 237 1.86 -2.39 7.52
C PRO A 237 1.54 -3.08 6.19
N PRO A 238 0.99 -2.37 5.19
CA PRO A 238 0.54 -2.98 3.93
C PRO A 238 1.59 -3.83 3.19
N TRP A 239 2.86 -3.46 3.30
CA TRP A 239 3.95 -4.23 2.67
C TRP A 239 4.22 -5.57 3.39
N ILE A 240 4.05 -5.62 4.72
CA ILE A 240 4.18 -6.86 5.49
C ILE A 240 2.97 -7.76 5.22
N GLU A 241 1.76 -7.21 5.10
CA GLU A 241 0.58 -7.99 4.69
C GLU A 241 0.82 -8.67 3.33
N LYS A 242 1.35 -7.91 2.37
CA LYS A 242 1.72 -8.44 1.04
C LYS A 242 2.82 -9.49 1.15
N GLN A 243 3.82 -9.28 1.99
CA GLN A 243 4.87 -10.27 2.22
C GLN A 243 4.31 -11.56 2.85
N GLN A 244 3.45 -11.47 3.86
CA GLN A 244 2.79 -12.62 4.47
C GLN A 244 1.92 -13.36 3.47
N GLU A 245 1.17 -12.62 2.64
CA GLU A 245 0.37 -13.17 1.55
C GLU A 245 1.24 -13.98 0.58
N LEU A 246 2.36 -13.41 0.11
CA LEU A 246 3.32 -14.07 -0.78
C LEU A 246 3.95 -15.31 -0.15
N VAL A 247 4.38 -15.22 1.11
CA VAL A 247 4.94 -16.36 1.85
C VAL A 247 3.89 -17.46 1.97
N SER A 248 2.63 -17.11 2.29
CA SER A 248 1.53 -18.08 2.40
C SER A 248 1.18 -18.72 1.05
N ALA A 249 1.23 -17.97 -0.05
CA ALA A 249 0.99 -18.47 -1.39
C ALA A 249 2.11 -19.42 -1.81
N ALA A 250 3.36 -19.06 -1.53
CA ALA A 250 4.53 -19.88 -1.83
C ALA A 250 4.56 -21.17 -0.99
N THR A 251 4.13 -21.14 0.27
CA THR A 251 4.01 -22.37 1.08
C THR A 251 2.92 -23.27 0.56
N LYS A 252 1.72 -22.74 0.23
CA LYS A 252 0.63 -23.49 -0.42
C LYS A 252 1.05 -24.10 -1.76
N PHE A 253 1.81 -23.38 -2.57
CA PHE A 253 2.35 -23.90 -3.82
C PHE A 253 3.33 -25.06 -3.58
N ARG A 254 4.30 -24.88 -2.67
CA ARG A 254 5.27 -25.93 -2.33
C ARG A 254 4.60 -27.17 -1.74
N THR A 255 3.56 -27.02 -0.92
CA THR A 255 2.83 -28.19 -0.38
C THR A 255 2.08 -28.92 -1.48
N ARG A 256 1.38 -28.21 -2.39
CA ARG A 256 0.73 -28.82 -3.55
C ARG A 256 1.71 -29.58 -4.42
N LEU A 257 2.84 -28.95 -4.77
CA LEU A 257 3.87 -29.57 -5.60
C LEU A 257 4.44 -30.83 -4.94
N ARG A 258 4.67 -30.82 -3.62
CA ARG A 258 5.08 -32.03 -2.87
C ARG A 258 4.01 -33.12 -2.89
N LEU A 259 2.74 -32.77 -2.79
CA LEU A 259 1.64 -33.76 -2.85
C LEU A 259 1.51 -34.38 -4.25
N ASP A 260 1.59 -33.56 -5.29
CA ASP A 260 1.49 -34.04 -6.67
C ASP A 260 2.70 -34.89 -7.04
N TRP A 261 3.90 -34.49 -6.59
CA TRP A 261 5.09 -35.32 -6.71
C TRP A 261 4.95 -36.64 -5.95
N LYS A 262 4.47 -36.63 -4.70
CA LYS A 262 4.21 -37.87 -3.94
C LYS A 262 3.24 -38.80 -4.66
N ARG A 263 2.16 -38.26 -5.23
CA ARG A 263 1.19 -39.05 -6.02
C ARG A 263 1.82 -39.61 -7.29
N HIS A 264 2.63 -38.81 -7.98
CA HIS A 264 3.33 -39.25 -9.18
C HIS A 264 4.35 -40.35 -8.85
N ALA A 265 5.18 -40.16 -7.82
CA ALA A 265 6.15 -41.15 -7.35
C ALA A 265 5.47 -42.46 -6.92
N ALA A 266 4.36 -42.38 -6.18
CA ALA A 266 3.58 -43.58 -5.82
C ALA A 266 3.04 -44.30 -7.05
N ARG A 267 2.53 -43.58 -8.07
CA ARG A 267 2.09 -44.19 -9.33
C ARG A 267 3.24 -44.82 -10.11
N MET A 268 4.41 -44.19 -10.16
CA MET A 268 5.60 -44.72 -10.83
C MET A 268 6.10 -46.02 -10.16
N ILE A 269 6.06 -46.08 -8.82
CA ILE A 269 6.46 -47.27 -8.07
C ILE A 269 5.42 -48.38 -8.25
N ALA A 270 4.12 -48.03 -8.20
CA ALA A 270 3.03 -48.98 -8.42
C ALA A 270 3.01 -49.54 -9.85
N SER A 271 3.29 -48.72 -10.87
CA SER A 271 3.39 -49.19 -12.26
C SER A 271 4.53 -50.18 -12.50
N GLY A 272 5.55 -50.19 -11.62
CA GLY A 272 6.61 -51.20 -11.64
C GLY A 272 6.16 -52.60 -11.18
N GLY A 273 4.91 -52.78 -10.75
CA GLY A 273 4.35 -54.07 -10.33
C GLY A 273 4.98 -54.65 -9.06
N GLY A 274 4.62 -55.90 -8.71
CA GLY A 274 5.16 -56.62 -7.55
C GLY A 274 4.34 -56.49 -6.27
N SER A 275 4.77 -57.18 -5.22
CA SER A 275 4.12 -57.17 -3.90
C SER A 275 4.27 -55.81 -3.20
N LEU A 276 3.40 -55.51 -2.23
CA LEU A 276 3.49 -54.26 -1.45
C LEU A 276 4.85 -54.10 -0.77
N GLN A 277 5.42 -55.19 -0.26
CA GLN A 277 6.73 -55.20 0.40
C GLN A 277 7.85 -54.75 -0.55
N GLU A 278 7.82 -55.20 -1.81
CA GLU A 278 8.77 -54.80 -2.83
C GLU A 278 8.62 -53.34 -3.23
N GLN A 279 7.38 -52.84 -3.31
CA GLN A 279 7.11 -51.42 -3.57
C GLN A 279 7.66 -50.52 -2.46
N ILE A 280 7.49 -50.91 -1.20
CA ILE A 280 8.07 -50.21 -0.05
C ILE A 280 9.60 -50.23 -0.12
N ARG A 281 10.21 -51.39 -0.40
CA ARG A 281 11.67 -51.50 -0.54
C ARG A 281 12.23 -50.62 -1.67
N ARG A 282 11.53 -50.52 -2.80
CA ARG A 282 11.91 -49.60 -3.89
C ARG A 282 11.78 -48.14 -3.47
N ALA A 283 10.70 -47.78 -2.77
CA ALA A 283 10.51 -46.42 -2.24
C ALA A 283 11.63 -46.02 -1.28
N GLU A 284 12.04 -46.92 -0.38
CA GLU A 284 13.16 -46.69 0.54
C GLU A 284 14.50 -46.55 -0.18
N ALA A 285 14.73 -47.36 -1.22
CA ALA A 285 15.94 -47.26 -2.04
C ALA A 285 16.03 -45.89 -2.75
N TYR A 286 14.93 -45.42 -3.34
CA TYR A 286 14.86 -44.09 -3.93
C TYR A 286 15.05 -42.98 -2.88
N ALA A 287 14.44 -43.11 -1.70
CA ALA A 287 14.64 -42.14 -0.62
C ALA A 287 16.11 -42.05 -0.18
N LYS A 288 16.82 -43.18 -0.10
CA LYS A 288 18.26 -43.21 0.20
C LYS A 288 19.09 -42.54 -0.90
N ALA A 289 18.76 -42.79 -2.17
CA ALA A 289 19.42 -42.13 -3.30
C ALA A 289 19.20 -40.61 -3.30
N GLU A 290 17.97 -40.16 -3.02
CA GLU A 290 17.63 -38.74 -2.91
C GLU A 290 18.34 -38.05 -1.75
N LEU A 291 18.55 -38.73 -0.61
CA LEU A 291 19.33 -38.16 0.50
C LEU A 291 20.80 -37.92 0.13
N ILE A 292 21.36 -38.73 -0.77
CA ILE A 292 22.72 -38.56 -1.27
C ILE A 292 22.77 -37.37 -2.26
N ALA A 293 21.78 -37.26 -3.15
CA ALA A 293 21.75 -36.21 -4.16
C ALA A 293 21.29 -34.84 -3.62
N ASN A 294 20.38 -34.83 -2.65
CA ASN A 294 19.76 -33.64 -2.06
C ASN A 294 19.59 -33.80 -0.54
N PRO A 295 20.66 -33.54 0.24
CA PRO A 295 20.58 -33.63 1.69
C PRO A 295 19.55 -32.64 2.25
N SER A 296 18.72 -33.10 3.19
CA SER A 296 17.72 -32.24 3.80
C SER A 296 18.40 -31.12 4.59
N ARG A 297 18.04 -29.86 4.30
CA ARG A 297 18.45 -28.73 5.12
C ARG A 297 17.73 -28.85 6.47
N LYS A 298 18.47 -29.15 7.53
CA LYS A 298 17.95 -29.06 8.89
C LYS A 298 17.55 -27.61 9.14
N LYS A 299 16.37 -27.42 9.74
CA LYS A 299 15.98 -26.10 10.24
C LYS A 299 16.65 -25.98 11.60
N ASP A 300 17.77 -25.26 11.65
CA ASP A 300 18.43 -24.99 12.91
C ASP A 300 17.63 -23.90 13.63
N GLU A 301 16.75 -24.31 14.53
CA GLU A 301 16.01 -23.42 15.42
C GLU A 301 16.90 -23.11 16.64
N THR A 302 17.87 -22.21 16.46
CA THR A 302 18.65 -21.71 17.60
C THR A 302 17.82 -20.68 18.36
N LEU A 303 17.23 -21.09 19.48
CA LEU A 303 16.62 -20.18 20.45
C LEU A 303 17.75 -19.56 21.29
N ASN A 304 18.06 -18.29 21.02
CA ASN A 304 18.86 -17.37 21.84
C ASN A 304 20.05 -18.01 22.58
N ALA A 305 21.19 -18.15 21.91
CA ALA A 305 22.45 -18.42 22.61
C ALA A 305 22.95 -17.12 23.28
N VAL A 306 22.89 -17.06 24.60
CA VAL A 306 23.59 -16.03 25.38
C VAL A 306 25.05 -16.47 25.49
N SER A 307 25.98 -15.66 25.00
CA SER A 307 27.43 -15.86 25.23
C SER A 307 27.76 -15.55 26.70
N ASP A 308 28.79 -16.21 27.26
CA ASP A 308 29.30 -15.98 28.64
C ASP A 308 29.65 -14.51 28.96
N ALA A 309 29.73 -13.63 27.95
CA ALA A 309 29.90 -12.19 28.11
C ALA A 309 28.58 -11.38 28.21
N GLY A 310 27.42 -12.04 28.29
CA GLY A 310 26.11 -11.38 28.42
C GLY A 310 25.60 -10.69 27.16
N HIS A 311 26.24 -10.90 26.01
CA HIS A 311 25.77 -10.36 24.74
C HIS A 311 24.75 -11.29 24.07
N ILE A 312 23.55 -10.77 23.84
CA ILE A 312 22.49 -11.42 23.08
C ILE A 312 22.77 -11.18 21.60
N SER A 313 23.51 -12.08 20.95
CA SER A 313 23.73 -11.99 19.51
C SER A 313 22.48 -12.46 18.77
N GLN A 314 21.74 -11.49 18.21
CA GLN A 314 20.63 -11.74 17.30
C GLN A 314 21.18 -11.96 15.89
N ILE A 315 21.14 -13.20 15.38
CA ILE A 315 21.50 -13.50 13.98
C ILE A 315 20.46 -14.44 13.35
N SER A 316 20.19 -14.16 12.07
CA SER A 316 18.86 -14.09 11.45
C SER A 316 18.33 -15.36 10.77
N LEU A 317 17.08 -15.26 10.30
CA LEU A 317 16.33 -16.14 9.39
C LEU A 317 16.99 -16.30 7.99
N SER A 318 18.28 -16.65 7.96
CA SER A 318 19.05 -17.06 6.76
C SER A 318 20.44 -17.63 7.08
N GLY A 319 20.92 -17.57 8.33
CA GLY A 319 22.04 -18.41 8.80
C GLY A 319 23.44 -18.06 8.27
N GLU A 320 23.85 -16.80 8.29
CA GLU A 320 25.27 -16.45 8.14
C GLU A 320 25.70 -15.44 9.22
N LEU A 321 26.71 -15.81 10.01
CA LEU A 321 27.23 -15.08 11.17
C LEU A 321 28.43 -14.23 10.73
N LYS A 322 28.21 -12.94 10.44
CA LYS A 322 29.30 -11.98 10.18
C LYS A 322 29.77 -11.39 11.50
N VAL A 323 30.77 -12.01 12.12
CA VAL A 323 31.51 -11.39 13.24
C VAL A 323 32.46 -10.36 12.63
N PRO A 324 32.50 -9.09 13.09
CA PRO A 324 33.55 -8.17 12.68
C PRO A 324 34.86 -8.63 13.31
N ALA A 325 35.82 -9.01 12.47
CA ALA A 325 37.19 -9.29 12.86
C ALA A 325 38.05 -8.08 12.52
N GLU A 326 38.74 -7.58 13.56
CA GLU A 326 39.99 -6.79 13.62
C GLU A 326 39.92 -5.92 14.89
N ALA A 327 40.95 -5.62 15.67
CA ALA A 327 42.25 -6.21 16.00
C ALA A 327 42.88 -5.19 16.98
N GLU A 328 43.31 -5.67 18.15
CA GLU A 328 44.44 -5.17 18.97
C GLU A 328 44.53 -3.69 19.39
N THR A 329 44.45 -3.39 20.69
CA THR A 329 45.61 -3.07 21.55
C THR A 329 45.21 -2.87 23.04
N THR A 330 46.07 -3.40 23.91
CA THR A 330 46.11 -3.52 25.40
C THR A 330 46.00 -2.23 26.23
N PRO A 331 46.09 -2.22 27.59
CA PRO A 331 45.58 -3.12 28.67
C PRO A 331 44.84 -2.37 29.84
N SER A 332 44.32 -3.17 30.79
CA SER A 332 43.82 -2.93 32.18
C SER A 332 44.49 -1.80 33.03
N PRO A 333 44.02 -1.38 34.25
CA PRO A 333 43.12 -2.11 35.18
C PRO A 333 42.14 -1.27 36.06
N ALA A 334 41.51 -1.98 37.02
CA ALA A 334 40.82 -1.54 38.25
C ALA A 334 39.28 -1.41 38.09
N THR A 335 38.39 -2.05 38.84
CA THR A 335 38.43 -2.64 40.19
C THR A 335 37.22 -3.59 40.35
N SER A 336 37.44 -4.78 40.91
CA SER A 336 36.40 -5.68 41.43
C SER A 336 35.83 -5.12 42.75
N PRO A 337 34.63 -5.53 43.21
CA PRO A 337 34.62 -6.79 43.96
C PRO A 337 33.44 -7.71 43.62
N ALA A 338 33.72 -8.99 43.85
CA ALA A 338 32.86 -10.13 43.67
C ALA A 338 31.64 -10.15 44.60
N THR A 339 30.54 -10.70 44.07
CA THR A 339 29.55 -11.44 44.86
C THR A 339 29.39 -12.80 44.20
N VAL A 340 29.76 -13.85 44.93
CA VAL A 340 29.56 -15.26 44.57
C VAL A 340 28.18 -15.64 45.08
N GLU A 341 27.25 -15.96 44.19
CA GLU A 341 26.05 -16.71 44.54
C GLU A 341 26.05 -18.03 43.76
N GLU A 342 26.33 -19.09 44.52
CA GLU A 342 26.25 -20.49 44.15
C GLU A 342 24.76 -20.89 44.08
N ILE A 343 24.27 -21.23 42.89
CA ILE A 343 22.94 -21.84 42.72
C ILE A 343 23.16 -23.35 42.47
N THR A 344 22.93 -24.13 43.51
CA THR A 344 22.79 -25.58 43.48
C THR A 344 21.54 -25.97 42.69
N ALA A 345 21.73 -26.66 41.56
CA ALA A 345 20.63 -27.26 40.81
C ALA A 345 20.32 -28.65 41.36
N GLU A 346 19.23 -28.78 42.12
CA GLU A 346 18.66 -30.09 42.48
C GLU A 346 18.03 -30.75 41.25
N ARG A 347 18.56 -31.93 40.90
CA ARG A 347 18.04 -32.78 39.84
C ARG A 347 16.88 -33.62 40.39
N THR A 348 15.64 -33.16 40.23
CA THR A 348 14.46 -34.00 40.47
C THR A 348 14.35 -35.06 39.36
N THR A 349 14.78 -36.28 39.65
CA THR A 349 14.53 -37.46 38.82
C THR A 349 13.12 -37.98 39.08
N LEU A 350 12.22 -37.82 38.12
CA LEU A 350 10.96 -38.58 38.09
C LEU A 350 11.28 -40.03 37.69
N SER A 351 11.28 -40.93 38.67
CA SER A 351 11.33 -42.38 38.44
C SER A 351 9.89 -42.91 38.25
N PRO A 352 9.64 -43.78 37.25
CA PRO A 352 8.32 -44.33 36.99
C PRO A 352 8.02 -45.47 37.99
N GLN A 353 6.93 -45.36 38.73
CA GLN A 353 6.41 -46.48 39.51
C GLN A 353 5.60 -47.44 38.64
N SER A 354 5.93 -48.70 38.84
CA SER A 354 5.32 -49.95 38.41
C SER A 354 3.82 -50.08 38.66
N SER A 355 3.11 -50.66 37.70
CA SER A 355 1.91 -51.47 37.99
C SER A 355 1.86 -52.71 37.09
N SER A 356 1.98 -53.86 37.77
CA SER A 356 1.40 -55.19 37.55
C SER A 356 0.84 -55.60 36.18
N ASP A 357 1.39 -56.71 35.70
CA ASP A 357 0.84 -57.72 34.78
C ASP A 357 -0.60 -58.17 35.14
N PRO A 358 -1.39 -58.69 34.17
CA PRO A 358 -1.38 -60.15 33.97
C PRO A 358 -1.47 -60.64 32.50
N GLN A 359 -0.66 -61.66 32.20
CA GLN A 359 -0.75 -62.63 31.07
C GLN A 359 -1.99 -63.56 31.21
N PRO A 360 -2.29 -64.57 30.34
CA PRO A 360 -1.98 -64.90 28.91
C PRO A 360 -3.30 -65.22 28.10
N PRO A 361 -3.38 -65.87 26.88
CA PRO A 361 -2.43 -66.85 26.33
C PRO A 361 -2.21 -67.05 24.81
N SER A 362 -1.04 -67.69 24.56
CA SER A 362 -0.72 -68.70 23.53
C SER A 362 -0.71 -68.32 22.04
N ALA A 363 0.45 -68.45 21.39
CA ALA A 363 0.75 -69.61 20.53
C ALA A 363 2.10 -69.50 19.76
N SER A 364 2.83 -70.61 19.82
CA SER A 364 3.70 -71.19 18.79
C SER A 364 5.02 -70.50 18.39
N THR A 365 6.08 -70.96 19.04
CA THR A 365 7.42 -71.18 18.48
C THR A 365 7.35 -72.09 17.24
N ALA A 366 8.03 -71.71 16.16
CA ALA A 366 8.57 -72.61 15.17
C ALA A 366 9.75 -71.94 14.44
N ASP A 367 10.94 -72.51 14.63
CA ASP A 367 12.10 -72.34 13.75
C ASP A 367 11.72 -72.61 12.29
N PRO A 368 12.49 -72.06 11.33
CA PRO A 368 13.26 -73.01 10.55
C PRO A 368 14.70 -72.57 10.25
N SER A 369 15.58 -73.57 10.38
CA SER A 369 16.90 -73.69 9.81
C SER A 369 16.96 -73.39 8.29
N PRO A 370 18.13 -73.00 7.75
CA PRO A 370 18.30 -72.70 6.32
C PRO A 370 18.63 -73.95 5.49
N PRO A 371 18.00 -74.17 4.31
CA PRO A 371 18.52 -75.11 3.34
C PRO A 371 19.30 -74.42 2.20
N SER A 372 20.57 -74.81 2.12
CA SER A 372 21.39 -75.14 0.94
C SER A 372 20.92 -74.74 -0.47
N HIS A 373 21.83 -74.05 -1.17
CA HIS A 373 21.89 -73.90 -2.63
C HIS A 373 21.84 -75.24 -3.40
N PRO A 374 21.25 -75.23 -4.61
CA PRO A 374 21.77 -76.00 -5.74
C PRO A 374 22.31 -75.09 -6.86
N ALA A 375 23.41 -75.54 -7.46
CA ALA A 375 24.08 -74.95 -8.62
C ALA A 375 23.21 -74.97 -9.91
N PRO A 376 23.51 -74.12 -10.92
CA PRO A 376 22.76 -74.08 -12.17
C PRO A 376 23.23 -75.17 -13.16
N PRO A 377 22.35 -75.75 -13.99
CA PRO A 377 22.77 -76.54 -15.13
C PRO A 377 23.01 -75.68 -16.37
N THR A 378 24.04 -76.07 -17.14
CA THR A 378 24.18 -75.86 -18.59
C THR A 378 23.12 -76.62 -19.37
#